data_AF-B8M942-F1
#
_entry.id   AF-B8M942-F1
#
_cell.length_a   1.000
_cell.length_b   1.000
_cell.length_c   1.000
_cell.angle_alpha   90.00
_cell.angle_beta   90.00
_cell.angle_gamma   90.00
#
_symmetry.space_group_name_H-M   'P 1'
#
loop_
_entity.id
_entity.type
_entity.pdbx_description
1 polymer ?
#
loop_
_entity_poly.entity_id
_entity_poly.type
_entity_poly.pdbx_seq_one_letter_code
_entity_poly.pdbx_strand_id
1 'polypeptide(L)'
;MFAKAIASFMMLASCAFGAPGKNVQIGAPHELVSNPSGQKVTSSEAFTSGAGNRDNSNIYDGTGNAGTDQYNCYYGGWENFPPKSEWIEFDAMWNYSKSAMSTSCSDLGIGSCSNGAGAFGSGDSGQQIGMIWNAIQQVAESSLVDHRFILATILQESSGCVNVCATTNPDPSQPDNPGLMQSDGGSTFVGNSASNSAQQTSITQMVIDGTQGTADGDGLVQCINQYGNVYETQAARCYNSGSVDSSDLNNGEGATNSYVNDIANRLTGWLYSNSNFDNC
;
A
#
# COMPACT_ATOMS: atom_id res chain seq x y z
N MET A 1 -67.07 6.11 -19.08
CA MET A 1 -66.53 7.36 -18.51
C MET A 1 -65.77 6.98 -17.25
N PHE A 2 -64.45 6.83 -17.36
CA PHE A 2 -63.58 6.41 -16.27
C PHE A 2 -63.17 7.64 -15.44
N ALA A 3 -63.56 7.66 -14.16
CA ALA A 3 -63.07 8.64 -13.20
C ALA A 3 -61.75 8.14 -12.59
N LYS A 4 -60.71 8.95 -12.76
CA LYS A 4 -59.36 8.75 -12.24
C LYS A 4 -59.36 8.85 -10.71
N ALA A 5 -58.87 7.82 -10.04
CA ALA A 5 -58.48 7.90 -8.63
C ALA A 5 -57.09 8.56 -8.54
N ILE A 6 -57.01 9.67 -7.83
CA ILE A 6 -55.76 10.36 -7.48
C ILE A 6 -55.21 9.64 -6.25
N ALA A 7 -54.14 8.87 -6.43
CA ALA A 7 -53.37 8.32 -5.32
C ALA A 7 -52.38 9.38 -4.84
N SER A 8 -52.60 9.86 -3.62
CA SER A 8 -51.74 10.79 -2.92
C SER A 8 -50.45 10.07 -2.52
N PHE A 9 -49.32 10.45 -3.12
CA PHE A 9 -48.00 9.97 -2.74
C PHE A 9 -47.59 10.63 -1.42
N MET A 10 -47.58 9.87 -0.32
CA MET A 10 -46.92 10.28 0.92
C MET A 10 -45.41 10.33 0.65
N MET A 11 -44.83 11.53 0.66
CA MET A 11 -43.38 11.69 0.84
C MET A 11 -43.04 11.25 2.25
N LEU A 12 -42.50 10.04 2.39
CA LEU A 12 -41.70 9.68 3.55
C LEU A 12 -40.41 10.50 3.49
N ALA A 13 -40.31 11.50 4.34
CA ALA A 13 -39.05 12.17 4.63
C ALA A 13 -38.15 11.14 5.33
N SER A 14 -37.34 10.41 4.56
CA SER A 14 -36.23 9.65 5.09
C SER A 14 -35.18 10.66 5.53
N CYS A 15 -35.09 10.88 6.85
CA CYS A 15 -33.93 11.52 7.46
C CYS A 15 -32.71 10.67 7.11
N ALA A 16 -32.00 11.06 6.06
CA ALA A 16 -30.65 10.59 5.83
C ALA A 16 -29.81 11.14 6.97
N PHE A 17 -29.56 10.32 7.98
CA PHE A 17 -28.39 10.51 8.81
C PHE A 17 -27.20 10.38 7.86
N GLY A 18 -26.69 11.53 7.42
CA GLY A 18 -25.44 11.59 6.70
C GLY A 18 -24.40 10.86 7.53
N ALA A 19 -23.63 9.99 6.87
CA ALA A 19 -22.44 9.43 7.47
C ALA A 19 -21.64 10.58 8.13
N PRO A 20 -21.15 10.41 9.35
CA PRO A 20 -20.32 11.44 9.96
C PRO A 20 -19.17 11.72 9.00
N GLY A 21 -19.12 12.96 8.50
CA GLY A 21 -17.99 13.42 7.70
C GLY A 21 -16.70 13.14 8.45
N LYS A 22 -15.65 12.80 7.71
CA LYS A 22 -14.28 12.65 8.23
C LYS A 22 -14.01 13.83 9.17
N ASN A 23 -14.15 13.62 10.47
CA ASN A 23 -13.71 14.58 11.46
C ASN A 23 -12.20 14.55 11.34
N VAL A 24 -11.67 15.60 10.72
CA VAL A 24 -10.26 15.96 10.63
C VAL A 24 -9.60 15.62 11.96
N GLN A 25 -8.69 14.64 11.92
CA GLN A 25 -8.03 14.15 13.11
C GLN A 25 -7.27 15.28 13.82
N ILE A 26 -7.26 15.20 15.14
CA ILE A 26 -6.62 16.12 16.07
C ILE A 26 -5.10 15.94 15.96
N GLY A 27 -4.50 16.69 15.04
CA GLY A 27 -3.07 16.86 14.82
C GLY A 27 -2.86 18.18 14.08
N ALA A 28 -1.64 18.72 14.07
CA ALA A 28 -1.34 19.83 13.16
C ALA A 28 -1.72 19.38 11.73
N PRO A 29 -2.37 20.23 10.91
CA PRO A 29 -2.73 19.86 9.55
C PRO A 29 -1.49 19.31 8.83
N HIS A 30 -1.62 18.14 8.20
CA HIS A 30 -0.55 17.52 7.44
C HIS A 30 0.03 18.56 6.47
N GLU A 31 1.33 18.81 6.52
CA GLU A 31 1.97 19.74 5.60
C GLU A 31 1.84 19.18 4.18
N LEU A 32 1.17 19.93 3.29
CA LEU A 32 1.10 19.59 1.87
C LEU A 32 2.52 19.34 1.34
N VAL A 33 2.77 18.16 0.78
CA VAL A 33 4.08 17.82 0.21
C VAL A 33 4.15 18.22 -1.26
N SER A 34 5.34 18.59 -1.73
CA SER A 34 5.59 18.73 -3.16
C SER A 34 5.57 17.35 -3.84
N ASN A 35 5.14 17.26 -5.10
CA ASN A 35 5.28 16.04 -5.90
C ASN A 35 6.30 16.27 -7.05
N PRO A 36 7.39 15.48 -7.19
CA PRO A 36 7.82 14.40 -6.30
C PRO A 36 8.16 14.87 -4.89
N SER A 37 7.75 14.06 -3.91
CA SER A 37 8.01 14.30 -2.50
C SER A 37 9.44 13.91 -2.14
N GLY A 38 10.05 14.66 -1.23
CA GLY A 38 11.38 14.39 -0.67
C GLY A 38 11.31 14.09 0.83
N GLN A 39 10.13 13.69 1.33
CA GLN A 39 9.93 13.42 2.74
C GLN A 39 10.74 12.21 3.20
N LYS A 40 11.11 12.23 4.48
CA LYS A 40 11.89 11.17 5.11
C LYS A 40 11.42 10.88 6.52
N VAL A 41 11.70 9.67 6.98
CA VAL A 41 11.50 9.27 8.37
C VAL A 41 12.37 10.13 9.28
N THR A 42 11.75 10.79 10.25
CA THR A 42 12.39 11.63 11.26
C THR A 42 12.22 11.10 12.68
N SER A 43 11.25 10.21 12.93
CA SER A 43 11.10 9.54 14.22
C SER A 43 12.33 8.67 14.53
N SER A 44 12.93 8.88 15.71
CA SER A 44 14.06 8.07 16.19
C SER A 44 13.67 6.63 16.48
N GLU A 45 12.46 6.46 17.00
CA GLU A 45 11.87 5.19 17.40
C GLU A 45 11.64 4.29 16.18
N ALA A 46 11.27 4.85 15.03
CA ALA A 46 11.10 4.12 13.78
C ALA A 46 12.37 3.35 13.37
N PHE A 47 13.56 3.86 13.69
CA PHE A 47 14.83 3.17 13.40
C PHE A 47 15.12 2.01 14.35
N THR A 48 14.43 1.97 15.50
CA THR A 48 14.53 0.87 16.48
C THR A 48 13.46 -0.19 16.22
N SER A 49 12.23 0.23 15.86
CA SER A 49 11.14 -0.69 15.52
C SER A 49 11.33 -1.36 14.16
N GLY A 50 11.98 -0.70 13.20
CA GLY A 50 12.31 -1.27 11.89
C GLY A 50 11.73 -0.54 10.70
N ALA A 51 10.76 0.34 10.93
CA ALA A 51 10.04 1.06 9.89
C ALA A 51 10.98 2.03 9.17
N GLY A 52 11.93 2.57 9.94
CA GLY A 52 13.06 3.34 9.46
C GLY A 52 14.30 2.47 9.32
N ASN A 53 15.05 2.64 8.23
CA ASN A 53 16.34 2.01 8.01
C ASN A 53 17.35 3.02 7.47
N ARG A 54 18.55 3.07 8.08
CA ARG A 54 19.65 3.95 7.67
C ARG A 54 20.63 3.27 6.70
N ASP A 55 20.53 1.95 6.58
CA ASP A 55 21.39 1.12 5.74
C ASP A 55 20.54 0.24 4.81
N ASN A 56 19.68 0.88 4.02
CA ASN A 56 18.91 0.21 2.97
C ASN A 56 19.79 -0.34 1.82
N SER A 57 21.09 -0.03 1.84
CA SER A 57 22.07 -0.61 0.91
C SER A 57 22.38 -2.07 1.23
N ASN A 58 22.21 -2.49 2.49
CA ASN A 58 22.32 -3.87 2.91
C ASN A 58 21.05 -4.65 2.54
N ILE A 59 21.14 -5.50 1.51
CA ILE A 59 20.03 -6.38 1.10
C ILE A 59 19.95 -7.69 1.89
N TYR A 60 20.88 -7.92 2.81
CA TYR A 60 20.97 -9.07 3.71
C TYR A 60 20.70 -8.63 5.17
N ASP A 61 19.66 -7.82 5.37
CA ASP A 61 19.39 -7.06 6.60
C ASP A 61 18.32 -7.66 7.52
N GLY A 62 18.15 -8.98 7.50
CA GLY A 62 17.11 -9.75 8.19
C GLY A 62 17.61 -11.05 8.83
N THR A 63 16.76 -12.06 8.87
CA THR A 63 17.01 -13.33 9.59
C THR A 63 18.01 -14.29 8.93
N GLY A 64 18.61 -13.95 7.78
CA GLY A 64 19.49 -14.87 7.05
C GLY A 64 18.78 -15.99 6.30
N ASN A 65 17.44 -15.94 6.19
CA ASN A 65 16.65 -16.95 5.50
C ASN A 65 15.38 -16.34 4.85
N ALA A 66 14.69 -17.13 4.02
CA ALA A 66 13.48 -16.72 3.31
C ALA A 66 12.18 -16.84 4.13
N GLY A 67 12.29 -17.17 5.42
CA GLY A 67 11.13 -17.39 6.27
C GLY A 67 10.38 -18.68 5.92
N THR A 68 9.10 -18.71 6.26
CA THR A 68 8.20 -19.83 5.95
C THR A 68 6.99 -19.29 5.22
N ASP A 69 6.62 -19.92 4.11
CA ASP A 69 5.42 -19.57 3.34
C ASP A 69 4.14 -20.09 4.03
N GLN A 70 3.84 -19.48 5.18
CA GLN A 70 2.71 -19.78 6.04
C GLN A 70 2.10 -18.48 6.55
N TYR A 71 0.78 -18.51 6.72
CA TYR A 71 0.05 -17.39 7.29
C TYR A 71 -0.13 -17.59 8.79
N ASN A 72 0.27 -16.58 9.57
CA ASN A 72 0.11 -16.51 11.01
C ASN A 72 -0.96 -15.47 11.34
N CYS A 73 -1.87 -15.81 12.25
CA CYS A 73 -2.92 -14.90 12.72
C CYS A 73 -2.44 -14.08 13.92
N TYR A 74 -2.27 -12.78 13.71
CA TYR A 74 -1.94 -11.79 14.73
C TYR A 74 -3.19 -10.98 15.11
N TYR A 75 -3.32 -10.60 16.39
CA TYR A 75 -4.52 -9.94 16.91
C TYR A 75 -4.19 -8.81 17.87
N GLY A 76 -5.10 -7.85 18.00
CA GLY A 76 -5.01 -6.76 18.97
C GLY A 76 -3.96 -5.72 18.58
N GLY A 77 -3.29 -5.18 19.59
CA GLY A 77 -2.22 -4.20 19.42
C GLY A 77 -0.99 -4.78 18.75
N TRP A 78 -0.11 -3.87 18.35
CA TRP A 78 1.14 -4.16 17.65
C TRP A 78 2.11 -5.06 18.39
N GLU A 79 2.00 -5.16 19.72
CA GLU A 79 2.84 -5.99 20.58
C GLU A 79 2.73 -7.46 20.22
N ASN A 80 1.65 -7.85 19.53
CA ASN A 80 1.37 -9.22 19.10
C ASN A 80 1.82 -9.51 17.66
N PHE A 81 2.43 -8.54 16.97
CA PHE A 81 2.92 -8.68 15.60
C PHE A 81 4.44 -8.91 15.57
N PRO A 82 4.99 -9.52 14.51
CA PRO A 82 6.38 -9.94 14.47
C PRO A 82 7.32 -8.71 14.49
N PRO A 83 8.31 -8.69 15.40
CA PRO A 83 9.29 -7.62 15.46
C PRO A 83 10.24 -7.66 14.25
N LYS A 84 10.94 -6.55 13.94
CA LYS A 84 11.96 -6.49 12.88
C LYS A 84 12.96 -7.66 12.90
N SER A 85 13.33 -8.14 14.08
CA SER A 85 14.26 -9.27 14.22
C SER A 85 13.75 -10.59 13.62
N GLU A 86 12.45 -10.71 13.34
CA GLU A 86 11.85 -11.87 12.68
C GLU A 86 11.68 -11.67 11.17
N TRP A 87 11.98 -10.47 10.66
CA TRP A 87 11.80 -10.19 9.25
C TRP A 87 12.87 -10.85 8.40
N ILE A 88 12.46 -11.37 7.25
CA ILE A 88 13.35 -11.97 6.28
C ILE A 88 14.22 -10.91 5.61
N GLU A 89 15.33 -11.33 5.00
CA GLU A 89 16.20 -10.43 4.25
C GLU A 89 15.52 -9.92 2.99
N PHE A 90 15.79 -8.67 2.60
CA PHE A 90 15.25 -8.11 1.37
C PHE A 90 15.58 -8.94 0.13
N ASP A 91 16.81 -9.45 0.00
CA ASP A 91 17.19 -10.31 -1.12
C ASP A 91 16.30 -11.58 -1.19
N ALA A 92 16.02 -12.20 -0.05
CA ALA A 92 15.16 -13.38 0.01
C ALA A 92 13.71 -13.04 -0.36
N MET A 93 13.17 -11.97 0.22
CA MET A 93 11.82 -11.46 -0.05
C MET A 93 11.64 -11.09 -1.53
N TRP A 94 12.64 -10.41 -2.10
CA TRP A 94 12.66 -10.03 -3.51
C TRP A 94 12.70 -11.25 -4.42
N ASN A 95 13.65 -12.16 -4.18
CA ASN A 95 13.81 -13.34 -5.02
C ASN A 95 12.56 -14.21 -5.01
N TYR A 96 11.85 -14.28 -3.89
CA TYR A 96 10.59 -15.01 -3.75
C TYR A 96 9.42 -14.34 -4.47
N SER A 97 9.39 -13.00 -4.52
CA SER A 97 8.31 -12.22 -5.13
C SER A 97 8.40 -12.05 -6.65
N LYS A 98 9.55 -12.32 -7.27
CA LYS A 98 9.71 -12.20 -8.74
C LYS A 98 8.67 -13.01 -9.54
N SER A 99 8.33 -14.22 -9.09
CA SER A 99 7.35 -15.04 -9.80
C SER A 99 5.96 -14.41 -9.72
N ALA A 100 5.55 -13.93 -8.53
CA ALA A 100 4.30 -13.19 -8.35
C ALA A 100 4.24 -11.96 -9.25
N MET A 101 5.30 -11.14 -9.32
CA MET A 101 5.32 -9.97 -10.21
C MET A 101 5.23 -10.34 -11.70
N SER A 102 5.81 -11.47 -12.11
CA SER A 102 5.73 -11.95 -13.50
C SER A 102 4.34 -12.46 -13.90
N THR A 103 3.45 -12.71 -12.92
CA THR A 103 2.05 -13.15 -13.13
C THR A 103 1.01 -12.19 -12.54
N SER A 104 1.45 -11.09 -11.92
CA SER A 104 0.62 -10.22 -11.07
C SER A 104 -0.52 -9.58 -11.84
N CYS A 105 -0.27 -9.15 -13.07
CA CYS A 105 -1.25 -8.43 -13.86
C CYS A 105 -2.37 -9.32 -14.41
N SER A 106 -2.21 -10.66 -14.44
CA SER A 106 -3.31 -11.57 -14.82
C SER A 106 -4.26 -11.86 -13.65
N ASP A 107 -3.74 -11.86 -12.43
CA ASP A 107 -4.44 -12.40 -11.26
C ASP A 107 -5.28 -11.35 -10.53
N LEU A 108 -5.07 -10.06 -10.81
CA LEU A 108 -5.78 -8.97 -10.16
C LEU A 108 -7.25 -8.83 -10.56
N GLY A 109 -7.75 -9.54 -11.58
CA GLY A 109 -9.17 -9.51 -11.96
C GLY A 109 -9.74 -8.12 -12.34
N ILE A 110 -8.91 -7.08 -12.38
CA ILE A 110 -9.29 -5.71 -12.72
C ILE A 110 -9.02 -5.48 -14.21
N GLY A 111 -10.11 -5.38 -14.97
CA GLY A 111 -10.06 -5.13 -16.41
C GLY A 111 -9.49 -3.75 -16.77
N SER A 112 -8.26 -3.75 -17.28
CA SER A 112 -7.87 -2.99 -18.50
C SER A 112 -8.05 -1.47 -18.52
N CYS A 113 -7.76 -0.73 -17.45
CA CYS A 113 -7.92 0.73 -17.44
C CYS A 113 -6.67 1.49 -17.95
N SER A 114 -6.21 1.19 -19.16
CA SER A 114 -5.50 2.20 -19.98
C SER A 114 -6.30 2.43 -21.25
N ASN A 115 -6.80 3.65 -21.43
CA ASN A 115 -7.15 4.16 -22.76
C ASN A 115 -5.86 4.35 -23.58
N GLY A 116 -5.19 3.25 -23.98
CA GLY A 116 -3.96 3.35 -24.75
C GLY A 116 -2.95 2.20 -24.72
N ALA A 117 -3.27 0.99 -24.26
CA ALA A 117 -2.41 -0.17 -24.50
C ALA A 117 -3.25 -1.45 -24.58
N GLY A 118 -3.51 -1.93 -25.80
CA GLY A 118 -4.09 -3.26 -25.99
C GLY A 118 -3.15 -4.34 -25.47
N ALA A 119 -3.71 -5.26 -24.68
CA ALA A 119 -3.08 -6.48 -24.15
C ALA A 119 -1.98 -6.27 -23.11
N PHE A 120 -2.38 -6.10 -21.84
CA PHE A 120 -1.49 -6.43 -20.74
C PHE A 120 -1.20 -7.93 -20.78
N GLY A 121 0.10 -8.29 -20.74
CA GLY A 121 0.56 -9.67 -20.72
C GLY A 121 0.26 -10.36 -19.39
N SER A 122 0.83 -11.54 -19.15
CA SER A 122 0.63 -12.28 -17.89
C SER A 122 1.11 -11.55 -16.64
N GLY A 123 2.00 -10.55 -16.76
CA GLY A 123 2.56 -9.79 -15.65
C GLY A 123 3.70 -8.90 -16.14
N ASP A 124 4.56 -8.48 -15.22
CA ASP A 124 5.69 -7.61 -15.53
C ASP A 124 6.81 -8.35 -16.25
N SER A 125 7.44 -7.70 -17.23
CA SER A 125 8.67 -8.20 -17.83
C SER A 125 9.81 -8.22 -16.81
N GLY A 126 10.82 -9.07 -17.03
CA GLY A 126 12.02 -9.08 -16.17
C GLY A 126 12.72 -7.73 -16.10
N GLN A 127 12.56 -6.89 -17.13
CA GLN A 127 13.05 -5.52 -17.13
C GLN A 127 12.26 -4.61 -16.18
N GLN A 128 10.92 -4.66 -16.21
CA GLN A 128 10.05 -3.92 -15.29
C GLN A 128 10.27 -4.37 -13.83
N ILE A 129 10.42 -5.67 -13.59
CA ILE A 129 10.78 -6.20 -12.27
C ILE A 129 12.11 -5.59 -11.79
N GLY A 130 13.13 -5.53 -12.65
CA GLY A 130 14.40 -4.86 -12.34
C GLY A 130 14.24 -3.35 -12.08
N MET A 131 13.31 -2.67 -12.75
CA MET A 131 13.01 -1.25 -12.50
C MET A 131 12.35 -1.02 -11.15
N ILE A 132 11.48 -1.94 -10.70
CA ILE A 132 10.87 -1.91 -9.36
C ILE A 132 11.97 -2.05 -8.30
N TRP A 133 12.93 -2.98 -8.46
CA TRP A 133 14.09 -3.09 -7.55
C TRP A 133 14.83 -1.76 -7.44
N ASN A 134 15.20 -1.16 -8.58
CA ASN A 134 15.93 0.12 -8.60
C ASN A 134 15.14 1.23 -7.89
N ALA A 135 13.83 1.30 -8.14
CA ALA A 135 12.94 2.27 -7.50
C ALA A 135 12.88 2.07 -5.99
N ILE A 136 12.69 0.84 -5.51
CA ILE A 136 12.65 0.53 -4.07
C ILE A 136 13.97 0.95 -3.42
N GLN A 137 15.12 0.54 -3.96
CA GLN A 137 16.42 0.87 -3.36
C GLN A 137 16.67 2.38 -3.31
N GLN A 138 16.37 3.09 -4.40
CA GLN A 138 16.52 4.55 -4.47
C GLN A 138 15.62 5.28 -3.47
N VAL A 139 14.35 4.88 -3.40
CA VAL A 139 13.36 5.55 -2.54
C VAL A 139 13.59 5.18 -1.08
N ALA A 140 13.98 3.94 -0.77
CA ALA A 140 14.36 3.53 0.59
C ALA A 140 15.57 4.32 1.11
N GLU A 141 16.61 4.51 0.29
CA GLU A 141 17.77 5.34 0.68
C GLU A 141 17.41 6.79 0.96
N SER A 142 16.56 7.40 0.12
CA SER A 142 16.22 8.83 0.24
C SER A 142 15.17 9.12 1.30
N SER A 143 14.19 8.22 1.50
CA SER A 143 13.11 8.36 2.48
C SER A 143 13.46 7.81 3.86
N LEU A 144 14.50 6.97 3.95
CA LEU A 144 14.86 6.20 5.14
C LEU A 144 13.78 5.20 5.60
N VAL A 145 12.79 4.87 4.76
CA VAL A 145 11.87 3.75 5.01
C VAL A 145 12.57 2.44 4.70
N ASP A 146 12.33 1.40 5.50
CA ASP A 146 12.90 0.07 5.26
C ASP A 146 12.40 -0.53 3.94
N HIS A 147 13.33 -0.91 3.06
CA HIS A 147 13.00 -1.44 1.74
C HIS A 147 12.13 -2.71 1.75
N ARG A 148 12.17 -3.53 2.80
CA ARG A 148 11.28 -4.69 2.94
C ARG A 148 9.85 -4.24 3.16
N PHE A 149 9.66 -3.16 3.92
CA PHE A 149 8.34 -2.60 4.15
C PHE A 149 7.76 -1.95 2.88
N ILE A 150 8.59 -1.27 2.08
CA ILE A 150 8.19 -0.77 0.76
C ILE A 150 7.77 -1.94 -0.14
N LEU A 151 8.57 -3.00 -0.21
CA LEU A 151 8.23 -4.19 -1.02
C LEU A 151 6.95 -4.88 -0.53
N ALA A 152 6.78 -5.03 0.78
CA ALA A 152 5.57 -5.65 1.35
C ALA A 152 4.31 -4.87 0.98
N THR A 153 4.41 -3.54 1.00
CA THR A 153 3.34 -2.63 0.60
C THR A 153 3.03 -2.76 -0.89
N ILE A 154 4.05 -2.75 -1.77
CA ILE A 154 3.85 -2.98 -3.22
C ILE A 154 3.14 -4.30 -3.49
N LEU A 155 3.55 -5.37 -2.80
CA LEU A 155 2.94 -6.70 -2.96
C LEU A 155 1.50 -6.73 -2.44
N GLN A 156 1.19 -5.99 -1.37
CA GLN A 156 -0.17 -5.87 -0.84
C GLN A 156 -1.08 -5.06 -1.76
N GLU A 157 -0.58 -3.96 -2.33
CA GLU A 157 -1.40 -3.02 -3.10
C GLU A 157 -1.62 -3.47 -4.55
N SER A 158 -0.61 -4.08 -5.17
CA SER A 158 -0.63 -4.37 -6.61
C SER A 158 -0.06 -5.74 -7.00
N SER A 159 0.38 -6.55 -6.03
CA SER A 159 1.22 -7.73 -6.30
C SER A 159 2.47 -7.42 -7.14
N GLY A 160 2.86 -6.13 -7.20
CA GLY A 160 3.93 -5.57 -8.03
C GLY A 160 3.58 -5.26 -9.48
N CYS A 161 2.33 -5.42 -9.92
CA CYS A 161 1.92 -5.10 -11.29
C CYS A 161 2.08 -3.60 -11.58
N VAL A 162 3.04 -3.21 -12.44
CA VAL A 162 3.25 -1.78 -12.76
C VAL A 162 2.05 -1.16 -13.49
N ASN A 163 1.22 -1.99 -14.12
CA ASN A 163 0.04 -1.58 -14.88
C ASN A 163 -1.28 -1.73 -14.08
N VAL A 164 -1.19 -1.82 -12.75
CA VAL A 164 -2.37 -1.93 -11.88
C VAL A 164 -3.32 -0.75 -12.10
N CYS A 165 -4.63 -1.03 -12.07
CA CYS A 165 -5.64 0.00 -12.20
C CYS A 165 -5.82 0.73 -10.88
N ALA A 166 -6.13 2.03 -10.96
CA ALA A 166 -6.40 2.82 -9.77
C ALA A 166 -7.58 2.24 -8.98
N THR A 167 -7.44 2.16 -7.66
CA THR A 167 -8.56 1.86 -6.76
C THR A 167 -9.42 3.10 -6.70
N THR A 168 -10.71 2.95 -6.96
CA THR A 168 -11.65 4.06 -6.91
C THR A 168 -11.87 4.54 -5.49
N ASN A 169 -11.75 5.85 -5.27
CA ASN A 169 -12.04 6.44 -3.97
C ASN A 169 -13.56 6.42 -3.72
N PRO A 170 -14.05 5.93 -2.56
CA PRO A 170 -15.49 5.98 -2.26
C PRO A 170 -16.02 7.41 -2.14
N ASP A 171 -15.16 8.39 -1.86
CA ASP A 171 -15.48 9.81 -1.92
C ASP A 171 -15.14 10.36 -3.31
N PRO A 172 -16.14 10.68 -4.16
CA PRO A 172 -15.89 11.15 -5.52
C PRO A 172 -15.29 12.57 -5.60
N SER A 173 -15.12 13.25 -4.46
CA SER A 173 -14.41 14.53 -4.38
C SER A 173 -12.90 14.39 -4.19
N GLN A 174 -12.42 13.17 -3.89
CA GLN A 174 -11.01 12.83 -3.76
C GLN A 174 -10.51 12.15 -5.03
N PRO A 175 -9.21 12.25 -5.36
CA PRO A 175 -8.66 11.51 -6.48
C PRO A 175 -8.69 10.00 -6.20
N ASP A 176 -8.67 9.23 -7.28
CA ASP A 176 -8.46 7.79 -7.22
C ASP A 176 -7.01 7.48 -6.83
N ASN A 177 -6.77 6.21 -6.49
CA ASN A 177 -5.52 5.74 -5.91
C ASN A 177 -4.72 4.86 -6.91
N PRO A 178 -3.90 5.42 -7.82
CA PRO A 178 -3.16 4.66 -8.83
C PRO A 178 -1.77 4.17 -8.38
N GLY A 179 -1.18 3.34 -9.25
CA GLY A 179 0.24 3.00 -9.24
C GLY A 179 0.58 1.83 -8.34
N LEU A 180 1.86 1.44 -8.33
CA LEU A 180 2.33 0.23 -7.62
C LEU A 180 1.93 0.13 -6.15
N MET A 181 1.76 1.27 -5.50
CA MET A 181 1.39 1.37 -4.09
C MET A 181 -0.02 1.96 -3.88
N GLN A 182 -0.83 2.08 -4.94
CA GLN A 182 -2.20 2.61 -4.92
C GLN A 182 -2.31 3.87 -4.05
N SER A 183 -1.52 4.88 -4.41
CA SER A 183 -1.31 6.08 -3.58
C SER A 183 -2.34 7.15 -3.90
N ASP A 184 -2.81 7.88 -2.89
CA ASP A 184 -3.81 8.95 -3.06
C ASP A 184 -3.32 10.00 -4.06
N GLY A 185 -4.02 10.18 -5.19
CA GLY A 185 -3.59 11.11 -6.26
C GLY A 185 -2.23 10.79 -6.89
N GLY A 186 -1.79 9.53 -6.81
CA GLY A 186 -0.48 9.08 -7.28
C GLY A 186 -0.29 9.11 -8.80
N SER A 187 0.90 8.70 -9.21
CA SER A 187 1.29 8.54 -10.62
C SER A 187 0.94 7.17 -11.17
N THR A 188 0.86 7.06 -12.49
CA THR A 188 0.65 5.80 -13.21
C THR A 188 1.86 5.42 -14.06
N PHE A 189 1.95 4.15 -14.40
CA PHE A 189 2.94 3.68 -15.36
C PHE A 189 2.67 4.24 -16.76
N VAL A 190 3.74 4.68 -17.44
CA VAL A 190 3.65 5.33 -18.76
C VAL A 190 3.36 4.38 -19.93
N GLY A 191 3.25 3.08 -19.66
CA GLY A 191 2.91 2.05 -20.64
C GLY A 191 4.12 1.41 -21.34
N ASN A 192 3.88 0.22 -21.89
CA ASN A 192 4.93 -0.63 -22.50
C ASN A 192 5.56 -0.05 -23.78
N SER A 193 4.90 0.91 -24.43
CA SER A 193 5.42 1.58 -25.63
C SER A 193 6.43 2.69 -25.32
N ALA A 194 6.50 3.15 -24.06
CA ALA A 194 7.46 4.14 -23.63
C ALA A 194 8.89 3.58 -23.59
N SER A 195 9.89 4.45 -23.66
CA SER A 195 11.30 4.03 -23.53
C SER A 195 11.58 3.47 -22.14
N ASN A 196 12.59 2.61 -22.01
CA ASN A 196 13.00 2.05 -20.73
C ASN A 196 13.30 3.13 -19.67
N SER A 197 13.88 4.26 -20.08
CA SER A 197 14.15 5.37 -19.15
C SER A 197 12.87 6.05 -18.67
N ALA A 198 11.87 6.21 -19.54
CA ALA A 198 10.57 6.75 -19.16
C ALA A 198 9.80 5.77 -18.26
N GLN A 199 9.85 4.48 -18.55
CA GLN A 199 9.29 3.42 -17.72
C GLN A 199 9.90 3.43 -16.31
N GLN A 200 11.24 3.41 -16.21
CA GLN A 200 11.95 3.52 -14.94
C GLN A 200 11.54 4.78 -14.17
N THR A 201 11.47 5.94 -14.84
CA THR A 201 11.07 7.20 -14.21
C THR A 201 9.66 7.10 -13.62
N SER A 202 8.71 6.55 -14.37
CA SER A 202 7.33 6.38 -13.88
C SER A 202 7.23 5.39 -12.74
N ILE A 203 7.99 4.29 -12.77
CA ILE A 203 8.03 3.29 -11.70
C ILE A 203 8.63 3.89 -10.43
N THR A 204 9.74 4.62 -10.56
CA THR A 204 10.33 5.35 -9.43
C THR A 204 9.34 6.35 -8.85
N GLN A 205 8.61 7.10 -9.68
CA GLN A 205 7.60 8.04 -9.21
C GLN A 205 6.46 7.35 -8.46
N MET A 206 5.95 6.22 -8.94
CA MET A 206 4.92 5.45 -8.21
C MET A 206 5.38 5.02 -6.81
N VAL A 207 6.67 4.65 -6.66
CA VAL A 207 7.25 4.29 -5.36
C VAL A 207 7.48 5.53 -4.49
N ILE A 208 7.87 6.67 -5.07
CA ILE A 208 7.96 7.96 -4.36
C ILE A 208 6.58 8.34 -3.80
N ASP A 209 5.53 8.27 -4.61
CA ASP A 209 4.18 8.67 -4.22
C ASP A 209 3.68 7.84 -3.03
N GLY A 210 3.86 6.52 -3.04
CA GLY A 210 3.46 5.67 -1.92
C GLY A 210 4.38 5.75 -0.70
N THR A 211 5.66 5.97 -0.88
CA THR A 211 6.59 5.99 0.25
C THR A 211 6.63 7.36 0.92
N GLN A 212 6.70 8.44 0.13
CA GLN A 212 6.95 9.80 0.58
C GLN A 212 5.70 10.69 0.52
N GLY A 213 4.59 10.17 0.01
CA GLY A 213 3.30 10.86 -0.10
C GLY A 213 3.18 11.74 -1.34
N THR A 214 1.97 12.20 -1.59
CA THR A 214 1.59 13.09 -2.69
C THR A 214 1.01 14.39 -2.14
N ALA A 215 0.69 15.34 -3.02
CA ALA A 215 -0.02 16.54 -2.60
C ALA A 215 -1.45 16.27 -2.08
N ASP A 216 -2.00 15.09 -2.39
CA ASP A 216 -3.38 14.70 -2.08
C ASP A 216 -3.47 13.78 -0.85
N GLY A 217 -2.42 13.02 -0.53
CA GLY A 217 -2.42 12.17 0.65
C GLY A 217 -1.05 11.68 1.14
N ASP A 218 -1.09 11.07 2.31
CA ASP A 218 0.08 10.59 3.03
C ASP A 218 0.69 9.34 2.38
N GLY A 219 2.02 9.24 2.46
CA GLY A 219 2.76 8.02 2.19
C GLY A 219 3.20 7.32 3.49
N LEU A 220 3.98 6.26 3.35
CA LEU A 220 4.56 5.53 4.48
C LEU A 220 5.32 6.44 5.45
N VAL A 221 6.08 7.43 4.94
CA VAL A 221 6.86 8.34 5.79
C VAL A 221 5.98 9.10 6.79
N GLN A 222 4.84 9.64 6.36
CA GLN A 222 3.94 10.42 7.21
C GLN A 222 3.33 9.52 8.28
N CYS A 223 2.84 8.34 7.89
CA CYS A 223 2.32 7.34 8.81
C CYS A 223 3.38 6.87 9.83
N ILE A 224 4.61 6.63 9.41
CA ILE A 224 5.72 6.24 10.30
C ILE A 224 6.04 7.37 11.29
N ASN A 225 6.09 8.61 10.82
CA ASN A 225 6.40 9.76 11.66
C ASN A 225 5.29 10.09 12.66
N GLN A 226 4.03 9.86 12.29
CA GLN A 226 2.87 10.09 13.16
C GLN A 226 2.77 9.05 14.29
N TYR A 227 2.95 7.77 13.96
CA TYR A 227 2.69 6.67 14.90
C TYR A 227 3.96 6.10 15.53
N GLY A 228 5.11 6.78 15.41
CA GLY A 228 6.47 6.32 15.73
C GLY A 228 6.75 5.80 17.16
N ASN A 229 6.01 4.81 17.65
CA ASN A 229 6.24 4.09 18.90
C ASN A 229 5.87 2.60 18.76
N VAL A 230 5.50 2.17 17.55
CA VAL A 230 4.80 0.93 17.32
C VAL A 230 5.15 0.46 15.93
N TYR A 231 5.45 -0.83 15.75
CA TYR A 231 5.79 -1.42 14.46
C TYR A 231 4.94 -0.89 13.28
N GLU A 232 5.54 -1.06 12.12
CA GLU A 232 5.06 -0.90 10.76
C GLU A 232 3.62 -1.32 10.55
N THR A 233 3.07 -2.14 11.42
CA THR A 233 1.67 -2.55 11.46
C THR A 233 0.70 -1.40 11.74
N GLN A 234 1.05 -0.42 12.58
CA GLN A 234 0.26 0.81 12.71
C GLN A 234 0.47 1.75 11.51
N ALA A 235 1.71 1.87 11.01
CA ALA A 235 1.97 2.65 9.81
C ALA A 235 1.26 2.07 8.58
N ALA A 236 1.18 0.74 8.48
CA ALA A 236 0.45 0.00 7.46
C ALA A 236 -1.06 0.23 7.59
N ARG A 237 -1.61 0.21 8.82
CA ARG A 237 -3.02 0.57 9.05
C ARG A 237 -3.30 2.02 8.67
N CYS A 238 -2.42 2.94 9.07
CA CYS A 238 -2.49 4.35 8.68
C CYS A 238 -2.44 4.49 7.15
N TYR A 239 -1.52 3.82 6.47
CA TYR A 239 -1.41 3.86 5.01
C TYR A 239 -2.70 3.34 4.35
N ASN A 240 -3.25 2.24 4.86
CA ASN A 240 -4.45 1.61 4.28
C ASN A 240 -5.75 2.38 4.52
N SER A 241 -5.90 3.04 5.67
CA SER A 241 -7.19 3.57 6.12
C SER A 241 -7.19 5.04 6.56
N GLY A 242 -6.01 5.64 6.75
CA GLY A 242 -5.83 6.99 7.28
C GLY A 242 -6.14 7.13 8.78
N SER A 243 -6.60 6.07 9.44
CA SER A 243 -6.93 6.05 10.87
C SER A 243 -6.49 4.75 11.51
N VAL A 244 -6.19 4.79 12.81
CA VAL A 244 -5.64 3.62 13.51
C VAL A 244 -6.37 3.43 14.83
N ASP A 245 -6.99 2.26 15.00
CA ASP A 245 -7.33 1.73 16.32
C ASP A 245 -6.12 0.97 16.86
N SER A 246 -5.35 1.62 17.74
CA SER A 246 -4.13 1.02 18.29
C SER A 246 -4.36 -0.23 19.15
N SER A 247 -5.60 -0.48 19.56
CA SER A 247 -5.97 -1.64 20.37
C SER A 247 -6.35 -2.86 19.53
N ASP A 248 -6.72 -2.68 18.26
CA ASP A 248 -7.05 -3.73 17.32
C ASP A 248 -6.67 -3.34 15.88
N LEU A 249 -5.51 -3.82 15.42
CA LEU A 249 -5.02 -3.50 14.08
C LEU A 249 -5.76 -4.23 12.96
N ASN A 250 -6.63 -5.20 13.30
CA ASN A 250 -7.52 -5.85 12.36
C ASN A 250 -8.84 -5.11 12.18
N ASN A 251 -9.10 -4.09 12.99
CA ASN A 251 -10.16 -3.13 12.72
C ASN A 251 -9.75 -2.29 11.50
N GLY A 252 -10.39 -2.57 10.36
CA GLY A 252 -10.08 -1.92 9.10
C GLY A 252 -10.42 -0.43 9.04
N GLU A 253 -11.17 0.10 10.01
CA GLU A 253 -11.65 1.50 10.01
C GLU A 253 -12.34 1.89 8.69
N GLY A 254 -13.06 0.93 8.09
CA GLY A 254 -13.73 1.09 6.79
C GLY A 254 -12.90 0.67 5.58
N ALA A 255 -11.65 0.27 5.77
CA ALA A 255 -10.76 -0.32 4.76
C ALA A 255 -10.53 -1.83 5.01
N THR A 256 -9.48 -2.42 4.44
CA THR A 256 -9.23 -3.86 4.45
C THR A 256 -8.80 -4.34 5.85
N ASN A 257 -9.62 -5.19 6.48
CA ASN A 257 -9.33 -5.73 7.82
C ASN A 257 -8.01 -6.50 7.88
N SER A 258 -7.72 -7.35 6.88
CA SER A 258 -6.53 -8.21 6.85
C SER A 258 -5.21 -7.47 6.65
N TYR A 259 -5.25 -6.21 6.19
CA TYR A 259 -4.08 -5.49 5.64
C TYR A 259 -2.83 -5.61 6.49
N VAL A 260 -2.98 -5.38 7.79
CA VAL A 260 -1.86 -5.37 8.74
C VAL A 260 -1.29 -6.76 8.95
N ASN A 261 -2.16 -7.79 9.04
CA ASN A 261 -1.74 -9.17 9.10
C ASN A 261 -1.04 -9.60 7.81
N ASP A 262 -1.55 -9.20 6.65
CA ASP A 262 -0.97 -9.56 5.36
C ASP A 262 0.43 -8.92 5.20
N ILE A 263 0.62 -7.67 5.61
CA ILE A 263 1.94 -7.01 5.63
C ILE A 263 2.90 -7.74 6.57
N ALA A 264 2.48 -8.02 7.80
CA ALA A 264 3.31 -8.74 8.78
C ALA A 264 3.75 -10.12 8.25
N ASN A 265 2.82 -10.86 7.66
CA ASN A 265 3.11 -12.17 7.09
C ASN A 265 4.07 -12.09 5.89
N ARG A 266 3.94 -11.09 5.00
CA ARG A 266 4.90 -10.88 3.91
C ARG A 266 6.31 -10.58 4.41
N LEU A 267 6.43 -9.80 5.48
CA LEU A 267 7.72 -9.50 6.13
C LEU A 267 8.37 -10.74 6.76
N THR A 268 7.59 -11.79 7.05
CA THR A 268 8.06 -13.08 7.56
C THR A 268 8.08 -14.21 6.52
N GLY A 269 7.82 -13.91 5.24
CA GLY A 269 7.99 -14.85 4.12
C GLY A 269 6.74 -15.49 3.53
N TRP A 270 5.53 -15.05 3.93
CA TRP A 270 4.29 -15.49 3.29
C TRP A 270 4.08 -14.83 1.93
N LEU A 271 3.76 -15.64 0.91
CA LEU A 271 3.34 -15.10 -0.40
C LEU A 271 2.42 -16.03 -1.20
N TYR A 272 2.66 -17.34 -1.19
CA TYR A 272 1.93 -18.30 -2.04
C TYR A 272 1.14 -19.34 -1.25
N SER A 273 1.23 -19.31 0.09
CA SER A 273 0.50 -20.23 0.95
C SER A 273 -1.00 -20.15 0.64
N ASN A 274 -1.65 -21.31 0.63
CA ASN A 274 -3.12 -21.37 0.52
C ASN A 274 -3.82 -20.82 1.77
N SER A 275 -3.09 -20.68 2.89
CA SER A 275 -3.63 -20.05 4.10
C SER A 275 -3.56 -18.53 3.99
N ASN A 276 -4.60 -17.84 4.43
CA ASN A 276 -4.73 -16.39 4.44
C ASN A 276 -5.55 -15.91 5.65
N PHE A 277 -5.91 -14.63 5.67
CA PHE A 277 -6.67 -14.04 6.77
C PHE A 277 -8.03 -14.71 7.03
N ASP A 278 -8.68 -15.31 6.04
CA ASP A 278 -9.96 -16.02 6.23
C ASP A 278 -9.79 -17.33 7.03
N ASN A 279 -8.54 -17.74 7.28
CA ASN A 279 -8.21 -18.85 8.17
C ASN A 279 -7.96 -18.40 9.63
N CYS A 280 -8.07 -17.10 9.89
CA CYS A 280 -8.23 -16.48 11.19
C CYS A 280 -9.73 -16.32 11.48
#